data_AF-A0A960R2B3-F1
#
_entry.id   AF-A0A960R2B3-F1
#
_cell.length_a   1.000
_cell.length_b   1.000
_cell.length_c   1.000
_cell.angle_alpha   90.00
_cell.angle_beta   90.00
_cell.angle_gamma   90.00
#
_symmetry.space_group_name_H-M   'P 1'
#
loop_
_entity.id
_entity.type
_entity.pdbx_description
1 polymer ?
#
loop_
_entity_poly.entity_id
_entity_poly.type
_entity_poly.pdbx_seq_one_letter_code
_entity_poly.pdbx_strand_id
1 'polypeptide(L)'
;SLETGSGAITLTATGATGNLPGLWINGASLTSGSGDISLSGDGGSTGNYNDGIRIISDTATGTPSSITTGGSISMIGLAGAGASSDGIEITNTVISSTGAGTSITLDGAGGTGGSYGRGIQLYNSDLSTDSGTIDITGVGGRTGSSNYGVILYAGSTVTAGGDGTLDISGYGGDGASLNVGIDFAAGSSASAVNGAMTLIGVGGDGTSNQNRGIMLHARSTLSATGTGSISLYGTGDGSGTNNGGVALDGAIIDTVSGRILLNGGGSQNGTHYNEGVDLFHGAKVTSASGDIVLEGTSYGRGRYNRGVMVQSSTVKTTSGLIDITGTGSASATLNYNQGIMLQGSTVSAGGLLTLLGFGGDGTSYNHGLQIHSSKLTGGAGLDFTGTALGGTSGSWNCGVYVSTRTFLTGLSGSNSITGIGGGGVDKNHGIYGTSDTTLTNVEIGDFDGTLGAGPNSDDETGSLFPL
;
A
#
# COMPACT_ATOMS: atom_id res chain seq x y z
N SER A 1 30.09 -17.23 -17.77
CA SER A 1 29.83 -15.80 -17.97
C SER A 1 29.68 -15.53 -19.45
N LEU A 2 28.97 -14.47 -19.83
CA LEU A 2 28.96 -13.88 -21.17
C LEU A 2 29.31 -12.41 -21.02
N GLU A 3 30.32 -11.96 -21.76
CA GLU A 3 30.86 -10.60 -21.62
C GLU A 3 31.03 -9.95 -22.99
N THR A 4 30.65 -8.68 -23.08
CA THR A 4 30.81 -7.86 -24.28
C THR A 4 31.27 -6.45 -23.91
N GLY A 5 32.04 -5.80 -24.77
CA GLY A 5 32.45 -4.40 -24.58
C GLY A 5 31.29 -3.44 -24.82
N SER A 6 30.88 -3.26 -26.07
CA SER A 6 29.75 -2.41 -26.45
C SER A 6 28.59 -3.18 -27.10
N GLY A 7 28.76 -4.50 -27.26
CA GLY A 7 27.75 -5.36 -27.90
C GLY A 7 26.55 -5.57 -26.99
N ALA A 8 25.37 -5.69 -27.59
CA ALA A 8 24.20 -6.14 -26.85
C ALA A 8 24.31 -7.65 -26.55
N ILE A 9 23.72 -8.08 -25.43
CA ILE A 9 23.49 -9.49 -25.11
C ILE A 9 22.00 -9.75 -25.25
N THR A 10 21.61 -10.69 -26.11
CA THR A 10 20.21 -11.11 -26.26
C THR A 10 20.12 -12.61 -26.07
N LEU A 11 19.32 -13.04 -25.10
CA LEU A 11 19.02 -14.44 -24.83
C LEU A 11 17.50 -14.65 -24.95
N THR A 12 17.10 -15.65 -25.73
CA THR A 12 15.69 -15.99 -25.93
C THR A 12 15.50 -17.49 -25.83
N ALA A 13 14.49 -17.91 -25.06
CA ALA A 13 14.08 -19.29 -24.96
C ALA A 13 12.56 -19.39 -25.09
N THR A 14 12.09 -20.25 -25.99
CA THR A 14 10.66 -20.52 -26.20
C THR A 14 10.26 -21.80 -25.46
N GLY A 15 9.07 -21.80 -24.87
CA GLY A 15 8.59 -22.89 -24.03
C GLY A 15 8.50 -24.20 -24.81
N ALA A 16 8.92 -25.29 -24.17
CA ALA A 16 8.86 -26.64 -24.72
C ALA A 16 7.91 -27.52 -23.89
N THR A 17 7.50 -28.66 -24.46
CA THR A 17 6.85 -29.70 -23.68
C THR A 17 7.82 -30.23 -22.63
N GLY A 18 7.49 -30.06 -21.36
CA GLY A 18 8.29 -30.56 -20.26
C GLY A 18 8.21 -29.68 -19.02
N ASN A 19 9.04 -30.03 -18.04
CA ASN A 19 9.15 -29.34 -16.76
C ASN A 19 10.48 -28.57 -16.70
N LEU A 20 10.51 -27.37 -17.28
CA LEU A 20 11.72 -26.61 -17.53
C LEU A 20 11.44 -25.11 -17.39
N PRO A 21 12.34 -24.34 -16.74
CA PRO A 21 12.34 -22.90 -16.92
C PRO A 21 12.67 -22.55 -18.37
N GLY A 22 12.13 -21.44 -18.88
CA GLY A 22 12.43 -20.95 -20.23
C GLY A 22 13.90 -20.57 -20.35
N LEU A 23 14.31 -19.53 -19.63
CA LEU A 23 15.71 -19.14 -19.50
C LEU A 23 16.21 -19.38 -18.08
N TRP A 24 17.32 -20.11 -17.93
CA TRP A 24 17.94 -20.37 -16.62
C TRP A 24 19.39 -19.89 -16.56
N ILE A 25 19.64 -18.88 -15.72
CA ILE A 25 20.96 -18.35 -15.41
C ILE A 25 21.30 -18.81 -13.99
N ASN A 26 22.28 -19.71 -13.86
CA ASN A 26 22.64 -20.35 -12.59
C ASN A 26 24.14 -20.17 -12.31
N GLY A 27 24.47 -19.41 -11.25
CA GLY A 27 25.84 -19.05 -10.90
C GLY A 27 26.63 -18.42 -12.04
N ALA A 28 25.99 -17.57 -12.85
CA ALA A 28 26.57 -17.00 -14.05
C ALA A 28 26.40 -15.48 -14.13
N SER A 29 27.40 -14.82 -14.72
CA SER A 29 27.37 -13.39 -15.00
C SER A 29 27.09 -13.06 -16.46
N LEU A 30 26.26 -12.06 -16.71
CA LEU A 30 26.08 -11.39 -18.00
C LEU A 30 26.56 -9.95 -17.88
N THR A 31 27.56 -9.58 -18.68
CA THR A 31 28.17 -8.24 -18.60
C THR A 31 28.24 -7.60 -19.98
N SER A 32 27.75 -6.37 -20.11
CA SER A 32 28.02 -5.52 -21.27
C SER A 32 28.52 -4.15 -20.84
N GLY A 33 29.58 -3.63 -21.43
CA GLY A 33 30.10 -2.31 -21.05
C GLY A 33 29.10 -1.19 -21.36
N SER A 34 28.48 -1.18 -22.54
CA SER A 34 27.48 -0.16 -22.92
C SER A 34 26.29 -0.69 -23.71
N GLY A 35 26.28 -1.98 -24.06
CA GLY A 35 25.21 -2.57 -24.85
C GLY A 35 24.08 -3.08 -23.97
N ASP A 36 22.86 -3.08 -24.49
CA ASP A 36 21.71 -3.54 -23.74
C ASP A 36 21.77 -5.06 -23.46
N ILE A 37 21.14 -5.48 -22.37
CA ILE A 37 20.93 -6.90 -22.05
C ILE A 37 19.43 -7.19 -22.13
N SER A 38 19.02 -8.01 -23.09
CA SER A 38 17.62 -8.40 -23.29
C SER A 38 17.44 -9.90 -23.08
N LEU A 39 16.58 -10.26 -22.14
CA LEU A 39 16.24 -11.64 -21.79
C LEU A 39 14.76 -11.90 -22.08
N SER A 40 14.46 -13.00 -22.76
CA SER A 40 13.08 -13.46 -22.95
C SER A 40 13.00 -14.96 -22.73
N GLY A 41 12.04 -15.40 -21.93
CA GLY A 41 11.90 -16.80 -21.57
C GLY A 41 10.44 -17.21 -21.35
N ASP A 42 10.05 -18.30 -22.00
CA ASP A 42 8.76 -18.95 -21.82
C ASP A 42 8.95 -20.32 -21.12
N GLY A 43 8.25 -20.53 -20.02
CA GLY A 43 8.31 -21.77 -19.24
C GLY A 43 7.68 -22.99 -19.92
N GLY A 44 8.03 -24.18 -19.43
CA GLY A 44 7.52 -25.46 -19.93
C GLY A 44 6.03 -25.73 -19.68
N SER A 45 5.43 -26.61 -20.47
CA SER A 45 3.96 -26.83 -20.44
C SER A 45 3.47 -27.92 -19.47
N THR A 46 4.34 -28.52 -18.66
CA THR A 46 3.97 -29.62 -17.74
C THR A 46 4.81 -29.59 -16.47
N GLY A 47 4.29 -30.08 -15.34
CA GLY A 47 5.03 -30.08 -14.08
C GLY A 47 4.94 -28.76 -13.32
N ASN A 48 5.89 -28.50 -12.43
CA ASN A 48 5.97 -27.33 -11.53
C ASN A 48 7.36 -26.67 -11.68
N TYR A 49 7.51 -25.39 -11.35
CA TYR A 49 8.75 -24.62 -11.54
C TYR A 49 9.09 -24.37 -13.02
N ASN A 50 8.05 -24.09 -13.80
CA ASN A 50 8.15 -23.72 -15.20
C ASN A 50 8.30 -22.20 -15.31
N ASP A 51 9.35 -21.65 -14.71
CA ASP A 51 9.56 -20.21 -14.68
C ASP A 51 9.83 -19.67 -16.10
N GLY A 52 9.37 -18.46 -16.43
CA GLY A 52 9.72 -17.84 -17.70
C GLY A 52 11.22 -17.54 -17.76
N ILE A 53 11.69 -16.73 -16.81
CA ILE A 53 13.11 -16.44 -16.58
C ILE A 53 13.46 -16.79 -15.13
N ARG A 54 14.54 -17.54 -14.94
CA ARG A 54 15.07 -17.92 -13.64
C ARG A 54 16.53 -17.53 -13.51
N ILE A 55 16.84 -16.66 -12.56
CA ILE A 55 18.21 -16.18 -12.29
C ILE A 55 18.54 -16.45 -10.83
N ILE A 56 19.47 -17.38 -10.59
CA ILE A 56 19.78 -17.84 -9.24
C ILE A 56 21.28 -17.95 -9.02
N SER A 57 21.73 -17.69 -7.80
CA SER A 57 23.04 -18.18 -7.36
C SER A 57 23.09 -19.71 -7.41
N ASP A 58 24.24 -20.26 -7.81
CA ASP A 58 24.47 -21.70 -7.80
C ASP A 58 24.58 -22.18 -6.35
N THR A 59 23.62 -23.00 -5.94
CA THR A 59 23.54 -23.53 -4.58
C THR A 59 24.59 -24.60 -4.28
N ALA A 60 25.15 -25.25 -5.30
CA ALA A 60 26.19 -26.26 -5.12
C ALA A 60 27.56 -25.62 -4.90
N THR A 61 27.84 -24.52 -5.60
CA THR A 61 29.15 -23.85 -5.55
C THR A 61 29.16 -22.56 -4.74
N GLY A 62 27.99 -22.01 -4.42
CA GLY A 62 27.85 -20.67 -3.84
C GLY A 62 28.17 -19.55 -4.82
N THR A 63 28.32 -19.85 -6.12
CA THR A 63 28.68 -18.85 -7.14
C THR A 63 27.50 -17.92 -7.39
N PRO A 64 27.67 -16.59 -7.25
CA PRO A 64 26.58 -15.66 -7.49
C PRO A 64 26.24 -15.53 -8.97
N SER A 65 24.96 -15.33 -9.27
CA SER A 65 24.55 -14.79 -10.57
C SER A 65 24.59 -13.26 -10.54
N SER A 66 24.89 -12.65 -11.69
CA SER A 66 24.88 -11.19 -11.83
C SER A 66 24.55 -10.75 -13.25
N ILE A 67 23.90 -9.61 -13.38
CA ILE A 67 23.68 -8.94 -14.66
C ILE A 67 24.12 -7.50 -14.49
N THR A 68 25.09 -7.06 -15.30
CA THR A 68 25.59 -5.69 -15.22
C THR A 68 25.77 -5.12 -16.60
N THR A 69 25.24 -3.93 -16.84
CA THR A 69 25.51 -3.22 -18.08
C THR A 69 25.58 -1.71 -17.93
N GLY A 70 26.32 -1.03 -18.82
CA GLY A 70 26.18 0.41 -19.03
C GLY A 70 25.07 0.78 -20.03
N GLY A 71 24.38 -0.20 -20.61
CA GLY A 71 23.13 -0.07 -21.37
C GLY A 71 21.91 -0.40 -20.50
N SER A 72 20.75 -0.57 -21.14
CA SER A 72 19.50 -0.93 -20.46
C SER A 72 19.35 -2.45 -20.31
N ILE A 73 18.55 -2.88 -19.32
CA ILE A 73 18.21 -4.28 -19.08
C ILE A 73 16.72 -4.46 -19.32
N SER A 74 16.34 -5.44 -20.14
CA SER A 74 14.93 -5.81 -20.37
C SER A 74 14.74 -7.29 -20.14
N MET A 75 13.73 -7.67 -19.37
CA MET A 75 13.37 -9.07 -19.11
C MET A 75 11.88 -9.28 -19.36
N ILE A 76 11.55 -10.27 -20.18
CA ILE A 76 10.17 -10.71 -20.42
C ILE A 76 10.08 -12.19 -20.09
N GLY A 77 9.41 -12.51 -18.99
CA GLY A 77 9.26 -13.87 -18.49
C GLY A 77 7.80 -14.31 -18.44
N LEU A 78 7.45 -15.32 -19.23
CA LEU A 78 6.13 -15.96 -19.19
C LEU A 78 6.28 -17.35 -18.57
N ALA A 79 5.74 -17.54 -17.38
CA ALA A 79 5.73 -18.87 -16.78
C ALA A 79 4.80 -19.82 -17.54
N GLY A 80 5.15 -21.10 -17.46
CA GLY A 80 4.40 -22.19 -18.05
C GLY A 80 3.34 -22.77 -17.13
N ALA A 81 3.10 -24.08 -17.24
CA ALA A 81 2.06 -24.76 -16.47
C ALA A 81 2.49 -25.10 -15.03
N GLY A 82 1.50 -25.29 -14.16
CA GLY A 82 1.66 -25.85 -12.82
C GLY A 82 2.32 -24.95 -11.78
N ALA A 83 2.38 -25.46 -10.55
CA ALA A 83 2.63 -24.68 -9.35
C ALA A 83 4.07 -24.14 -9.30
N SER A 84 4.26 -23.08 -8.51
CA SER A 84 5.57 -22.45 -8.31
C SER A 84 6.25 -22.05 -9.62
N SER A 85 5.47 -21.65 -10.62
CA SER A 85 5.96 -21.21 -11.93
C SER A 85 5.83 -19.70 -12.01
N ASP A 86 6.94 -19.00 -11.85
CA ASP A 86 7.00 -17.55 -11.83
C ASP A 86 7.29 -16.99 -13.22
N GLY A 87 6.75 -15.81 -13.55
CA GLY A 87 7.15 -15.13 -14.78
C GLY A 87 8.65 -14.86 -14.77
N ILE A 88 9.12 -14.19 -13.73
CA ILE A 88 10.54 -13.93 -13.46
C ILE A 88 10.88 -14.26 -12.00
N GLU A 89 11.80 -15.19 -11.77
CA GLU A 89 12.41 -15.46 -10.46
C GLU A 89 13.86 -14.97 -10.43
N ILE A 90 14.18 -14.08 -9.49
CA ILE A 90 15.55 -13.58 -9.24
C ILE A 90 15.94 -13.82 -7.78
N THR A 91 16.88 -14.73 -7.57
CA THR A 91 17.26 -15.20 -6.22
C THR A 91 18.76 -15.05 -5.98
N ASN A 92 19.14 -14.38 -4.89
CA ASN A 92 20.53 -14.15 -4.50
C ASN A 92 21.36 -13.56 -5.64
N THR A 93 20.86 -12.51 -6.29
CA THR A 93 21.45 -11.97 -7.53
C THR A 93 21.54 -10.45 -7.47
N VAL A 94 22.58 -9.89 -8.09
CA VAL A 94 22.70 -8.44 -8.32
C VAL A 94 22.44 -8.12 -9.79
N ILE A 95 21.53 -7.19 -10.04
CA ILE A 95 21.21 -6.67 -11.37
C ILE A 95 21.43 -5.15 -11.36
N SER A 96 22.26 -4.65 -12.27
CA SER A 96 22.66 -3.24 -12.28
C SER A 96 22.79 -2.66 -13.69
N SER A 97 22.17 -1.50 -13.90
CA SER A 97 22.33 -0.67 -15.09
C SER A 97 23.02 0.65 -14.70
N THR A 98 24.25 0.83 -15.16
CA THR A 98 25.19 1.89 -14.74
C THR A 98 25.32 3.03 -15.73
N GLY A 99 24.64 2.92 -16.88
CA GLY A 99 24.59 3.98 -17.87
C GLY A 99 23.78 5.17 -17.36
N ALA A 100 24.18 6.38 -17.76
CA ALA A 100 23.37 7.56 -17.49
C ALA A 100 22.03 7.45 -18.24
N GLY A 101 20.90 7.50 -17.50
CA GLY A 101 19.56 7.42 -18.06
C GLY A 101 19.15 6.05 -18.64
N THR A 102 19.91 4.98 -18.41
CA THR A 102 19.57 3.63 -18.86
C THR A 102 18.65 2.92 -17.87
N SER A 103 17.74 2.10 -18.38
CA SER A 103 16.65 1.54 -17.58
C SER A 103 16.83 0.08 -17.22
N ILE A 104 16.05 -0.37 -16.25
CA ILE A 104 15.74 -1.78 -16.05
C ILE A 104 14.24 -1.99 -16.16
N THR A 105 13.82 -2.85 -17.09
CA THR A 105 12.41 -3.21 -17.29
C THR A 105 12.24 -4.72 -17.04
N LEU A 106 11.33 -5.08 -16.15
CA LEU A 106 10.94 -6.46 -15.86
C LEU A 106 9.45 -6.63 -16.16
N ASP A 107 9.09 -7.55 -17.03
CA ASP A 107 7.71 -7.92 -17.34
C ASP A 107 7.53 -9.43 -17.11
N GLY A 108 6.77 -9.79 -16.09
CA GLY A 108 6.62 -11.17 -15.62
C GLY A 108 5.16 -11.59 -15.49
N ALA A 109 4.79 -12.70 -16.14
CA ALA A 109 3.48 -13.32 -15.99
C ALA A 109 3.61 -14.72 -15.39
N GLY A 110 3.00 -14.92 -14.22
CA GLY A 110 2.98 -16.19 -13.48
C GLY A 110 2.17 -17.27 -14.19
N GLY A 111 2.46 -18.52 -13.84
CA GLY A 111 1.91 -19.69 -14.50
C GLY A 111 0.40 -19.89 -14.28
N THR A 112 -0.22 -20.72 -15.13
CA THR A 112 -1.68 -20.87 -15.11
C THR A 112 -2.20 -21.86 -14.06
N GLY A 113 -1.33 -22.60 -13.37
CA GLY A 113 -1.73 -23.73 -12.51
C GLY A 113 -1.16 -23.67 -11.10
N GLY A 114 -1.99 -23.97 -10.10
CA GLY A 114 -1.56 -24.15 -8.71
C GLY A 114 -1.07 -22.89 -8.01
N SER A 115 -0.67 -23.05 -6.75
CA SER A 115 -0.18 -21.94 -5.91
C SER A 115 1.21 -21.47 -6.31
N TYR A 116 1.56 -20.26 -5.86
CA TYR A 116 2.89 -19.66 -6.02
C TYR A 116 3.28 -19.38 -7.47
N GLY A 117 2.32 -19.15 -8.37
CA GLY A 117 2.63 -18.60 -9.69
C GLY A 117 2.73 -17.09 -9.57
N ARG A 118 3.92 -16.53 -9.34
CA ARG A 118 4.08 -15.08 -9.18
C ARG A 118 4.41 -14.44 -10.52
N GLY A 119 4.00 -13.19 -10.73
CA GLY A 119 4.47 -12.45 -11.90
C GLY A 119 5.98 -12.26 -11.83
N ILE A 120 6.43 -11.62 -10.75
CA ILE A 120 7.86 -11.39 -10.48
C ILE A 120 8.16 -11.66 -9.00
N GLN A 121 9.23 -12.42 -8.74
CA GLN A 121 9.81 -12.59 -7.41
C GLN A 121 11.26 -12.08 -7.38
N LEU A 122 11.56 -11.20 -6.43
CA LEU A 122 12.92 -10.90 -5.99
C LEU A 122 13.15 -11.52 -4.60
N TYR A 123 14.10 -12.45 -4.47
CA TYR A 123 14.48 -13.08 -3.21
C TYR A 123 15.93 -12.78 -2.85
N ASN A 124 16.16 -12.03 -1.78
CA ASN A 124 17.50 -11.62 -1.34
C ASN A 124 18.36 -11.11 -2.51
N SER A 125 17.77 -10.25 -3.34
CA SER A 125 18.38 -9.76 -4.58
C SER A 125 18.36 -8.25 -4.64
N ASP A 126 19.35 -7.67 -5.34
CA ASP A 126 19.50 -6.24 -5.49
C ASP A 126 19.30 -5.83 -6.95
N LEU A 127 18.41 -4.87 -7.17
CA LEU A 127 18.13 -4.26 -8.47
C LEU A 127 18.46 -2.77 -8.42
N SER A 128 19.29 -2.28 -9.33
CA SER A 128 19.75 -0.87 -9.27
C SER A 128 19.98 -0.19 -10.61
N THR A 129 19.65 1.08 -10.67
CA THR A 129 20.08 2.02 -11.71
C THR A 129 20.83 3.19 -11.08
N ASP A 130 21.82 3.75 -11.79
CA ASP A 130 22.53 4.93 -11.28
C ASP A 130 21.69 6.22 -11.41
N SER A 131 20.89 6.32 -12.48
CA SER A 131 20.08 7.51 -12.78
C SER A 131 18.87 7.28 -13.69
N GLY A 132 18.66 6.06 -14.19
CA GLY A 132 17.55 5.74 -15.09
C GLY A 132 16.38 5.05 -14.41
N THR A 133 15.31 4.85 -15.16
CA THR A 133 14.06 4.28 -14.65
C THR A 133 14.18 2.78 -14.36
N ILE A 134 13.54 2.35 -13.28
CA ILE A 134 13.22 0.94 -13.03
C ILE A 134 11.71 0.77 -13.19
N ASP A 135 11.30 -0.09 -14.12
CA ASP A 135 9.90 -0.44 -14.38
C ASP A 135 9.70 -1.95 -14.15
N ILE A 136 8.80 -2.31 -13.24
CA ILE A 136 8.52 -3.70 -12.84
C ILE A 136 7.03 -3.94 -13.01
N THR A 137 6.65 -4.77 -13.97
CA THR A 137 5.26 -5.21 -14.18
C THR A 137 5.14 -6.71 -13.94
N GLY A 138 4.30 -7.10 -12.98
CA GLY A 138 4.07 -8.49 -12.61
C GLY A 138 2.59 -8.86 -12.56
N VAL A 139 2.23 -9.99 -13.18
CA VAL A 139 0.88 -10.58 -13.13
C VAL A 139 0.93 -11.96 -12.50
N GLY A 140 0.21 -12.18 -11.41
CA GLY A 140 0.11 -13.46 -10.72
C GLY A 140 -0.67 -14.51 -11.49
N GLY A 141 -0.43 -15.77 -11.14
CA GLY A 141 -1.03 -16.96 -11.71
C GLY A 141 -2.51 -17.16 -11.34
N ARG A 142 -3.22 -17.91 -12.18
CA ARG A 142 -4.69 -17.87 -12.26
C ARG A 142 -5.43 -18.75 -11.26
N THR A 143 -4.74 -19.64 -10.54
CA THR A 143 -5.39 -20.64 -9.67
C THR A 143 -4.58 -20.85 -8.40
N GLY A 144 -5.12 -21.48 -7.35
CA GLY A 144 -4.36 -21.72 -6.11
C GLY A 144 -4.25 -20.48 -5.21
N SER A 145 -3.19 -20.37 -4.43
CA SER A 145 -2.98 -19.24 -3.48
C SER A 145 -1.57 -18.67 -3.60
N SER A 146 -1.33 -17.49 -3.02
CA SER A 146 0.00 -16.84 -3.04
C SER A 146 0.49 -16.46 -4.44
N ASN A 147 -0.44 -16.09 -5.33
CA ASN A 147 -0.12 -15.64 -6.68
C ASN A 147 0.05 -14.13 -6.71
N TYR A 148 1.19 -13.68 -6.20
CA TYR A 148 1.55 -12.27 -6.17
C TYR A 148 1.79 -11.73 -7.58
N GLY A 149 1.37 -10.50 -7.85
CA GLY A 149 1.82 -9.80 -9.05
C GLY A 149 3.33 -9.57 -8.99
N VAL A 150 3.76 -8.82 -7.97
CA VAL A 150 5.17 -8.59 -7.65
C VAL A 150 5.41 -8.87 -6.17
N ILE A 151 6.44 -9.64 -5.85
CA ILE A 151 6.88 -9.85 -4.46
C ILE A 151 8.39 -9.62 -4.29
N LEU A 152 8.72 -8.77 -3.31
CA LEU A 152 10.09 -8.59 -2.83
C LEU A 152 10.21 -9.24 -1.44
N TYR A 153 11.10 -10.21 -1.32
CA TYR A 153 11.21 -11.06 -0.15
C TYR A 153 12.65 -11.19 0.35
N ALA A 154 12.80 -11.47 1.65
CA ALA A 154 14.07 -11.78 2.31
C ALA A 154 15.15 -10.70 2.09
N GLY A 155 14.80 -9.44 2.34
CA GLY A 155 15.77 -8.34 2.28
C GLY A 155 16.10 -7.83 0.88
N SER A 156 15.39 -8.27 -0.17
CA SER A 156 15.58 -7.74 -1.53
C SER A 156 15.48 -6.21 -1.57
N THR A 157 16.29 -5.59 -2.42
CA THR A 157 16.33 -4.13 -2.60
C THR A 157 16.11 -3.74 -4.06
N VAL A 158 15.40 -2.62 -4.26
CA VAL A 158 15.25 -1.98 -5.57
C VAL A 158 15.60 -0.50 -5.44
N THR A 159 16.57 -0.01 -6.19
CA THR A 159 17.13 1.35 -6.02
C THR A 159 17.23 2.09 -7.34
N ALA A 160 16.44 3.15 -7.49
CA ALA A 160 16.58 4.10 -8.59
C ALA A 160 17.42 5.31 -8.14
N GLY A 161 18.67 5.39 -8.59
CA GLY A 161 19.60 6.46 -8.24
C GLY A 161 19.27 7.79 -8.93
N GLY A 162 19.89 8.88 -8.46
CA GLY A 162 19.82 10.20 -9.11
C GLY A 162 18.39 10.65 -9.42
N ASP A 163 18.12 10.94 -10.69
CA ASP A 163 16.80 11.37 -11.17
C ASP A 163 15.93 10.20 -11.67
N GLY A 164 16.39 8.96 -11.49
CA GLY A 164 15.69 7.76 -11.94
C GLY A 164 14.36 7.57 -11.20
N THR A 165 13.32 7.19 -11.95
CA THR A 165 12.01 6.83 -11.39
C THR A 165 11.95 5.34 -11.05
N LEU A 166 11.07 4.98 -10.12
CA LEU A 166 10.76 3.59 -9.79
C LEU A 166 9.27 3.37 -9.92
N ASP A 167 8.86 2.60 -10.93
CA ASP A 167 7.48 2.26 -11.18
C ASP A 167 7.29 0.75 -11.01
N ILE A 168 6.38 0.34 -10.13
CA ILE A 168 6.05 -1.07 -9.87
C ILE A 168 4.55 -1.26 -10.06
N SER A 169 4.16 -2.08 -11.03
CA SER A 169 2.78 -2.48 -11.28
C SER A 169 2.61 -3.97 -10.98
N GLY A 170 1.74 -4.31 -10.04
CA GLY A 170 1.51 -5.68 -9.62
C GLY A 170 0.03 -6.04 -9.64
N TYR A 171 -0.30 -7.10 -10.36
CA TYR A 171 -1.66 -7.65 -10.43
C TYR A 171 -1.67 -9.05 -9.81
N GLY A 172 -2.31 -9.21 -8.66
CA GLY A 172 -2.48 -10.50 -8.02
C GLY A 172 -3.34 -11.40 -8.90
N GLY A 173 -3.09 -12.71 -8.87
CA GLY A 173 -3.82 -13.65 -9.71
C GLY A 173 -5.17 -14.10 -9.16
N ASP A 174 -6.01 -14.69 -10.01
CA ASP A 174 -7.41 -15.09 -9.75
C ASP A 174 -7.59 -16.26 -8.75
N GLY A 175 -6.55 -16.59 -7.99
CA GLY A 175 -6.54 -17.68 -7.02
C GLY A 175 -7.48 -17.46 -5.83
N ALA A 176 -7.51 -18.38 -4.85
CA ALA A 176 -8.40 -18.28 -3.69
C ALA A 176 -7.99 -17.18 -2.68
N SER A 177 -6.75 -17.20 -2.17
CA SER A 177 -6.27 -16.32 -1.09
C SER A 177 -4.83 -15.87 -1.33
N LEU A 178 -4.41 -14.79 -0.66
CA LEU A 178 -3.03 -14.27 -0.70
C LEU A 178 -2.58 -13.85 -2.11
N ASN A 179 -3.51 -13.40 -2.95
CA ASN A 179 -3.17 -12.93 -4.29
C ASN A 179 -3.02 -11.41 -4.26
N VAL A 180 -1.94 -10.94 -3.65
CA VAL A 180 -1.67 -9.51 -3.49
C VAL A 180 -1.07 -8.96 -4.78
N GLY A 181 -1.45 -7.75 -5.18
CA GLY A 181 -0.83 -7.06 -6.32
C GLY A 181 0.67 -6.87 -6.13
N ILE A 182 1.04 -6.15 -5.08
CA ILE A 182 2.44 -5.88 -4.70
C ILE A 182 2.66 -6.24 -3.23
N ASP A 183 3.64 -7.09 -2.93
CA ASP A 183 3.98 -7.51 -1.56
C ASP A 183 5.47 -7.25 -1.23
N PHE A 184 5.72 -6.51 -0.17
CA PHE A 184 7.06 -6.28 0.40
C PHE A 184 7.18 -6.98 1.74
N ALA A 185 7.90 -8.10 1.80
CA ALA A 185 8.01 -8.92 2.98
C ALA A 185 9.46 -9.19 3.44
N ALA A 186 9.58 -9.56 4.71
CA ALA A 186 10.83 -9.98 5.36
C ALA A 186 11.98 -8.96 5.19
N GLY A 187 11.67 -7.67 5.40
CA GLY A 187 12.67 -6.58 5.42
C GLY A 187 13.12 -6.12 4.04
N SER A 188 12.35 -6.38 2.98
CA SER A 188 12.64 -5.85 1.65
C SER A 188 12.43 -4.34 1.58
N SER A 189 13.07 -3.69 0.60
CA SER A 189 13.02 -2.24 0.46
C SER A 189 13.05 -1.75 -0.97
N ALA A 190 12.52 -0.56 -1.17
CA ALA A 190 12.66 0.19 -2.41
C ALA A 190 13.05 1.64 -2.10
N SER A 191 13.89 2.22 -2.95
CA SER A 191 14.34 3.60 -2.80
C SER A 191 14.50 4.36 -4.10
N ALA A 192 14.26 5.66 -4.03
CA ALA A 192 14.58 6.63 -5.07
C ALA A 192 15.32 7.83 -4.46
N VAL A 193 15.99 8.64 -5.28
CA VAL A 193 16.62 9.89 -4.82
C VAL A 193 15.75 11.08 -5.16
N ASN A 194 15.77 11.53 -6.42
CA ASN A 194 14.99 12.69 -6.89
C ASN A 194 13.80 12.30 -7.76
N GLY A 195 13.85 11.15 -8.43
CA GLY A 195 12.74 10.63 -9.23
C GLY A 195 11.59 10.13 -8.37
N ALA A 196 10.39 10.10 -8.96
CA ALA A 196 9.20 9.60 -8.28
C ALA A 196 9.24 8.07 -8.14
N MET A 197 8.65 7.57 -7.06
CA MET A 197 8.33 6.17 -6.84
C MET A 197 6.82 5.97 -6.91
N THR A 198 6.36 5.12 -7.83
CA THR A 198 4.94 4.79 -8.02
C THR A 198 4.73 3.29 -7.87
N LEU A 199 3.86 2.89 -6.95
CA LEU A 199 3.42 1.50 -6.81
C LEU A 199 1.92 1.42 -7.17
N ILE A 200 1.56 0.56 -8.11
CA ILE A 200 0.18 0.31 -8.53
C ILE A 200 -0.11 -1.17 -8.30
N GLY A 201 -0.86 -1.48 -7.24
CA GLY A 201 -1.19 -2.84 -6.86
C GLY A 201 -2.69 -3.14 -6.97
N VAL A 202 -3.05 -4.18 -7.69
CA VAL A 202 -4.42 -4.71 -7.74
C VAL A 202 -4.40 -6.14 -7.22
N GLY A 203 -5.18 -6.44 -6.18
CA GLY A 203 -5.33 -7.80 -5.67
C GLY A 203 -6.13 -8.68 -6.65
N GLY A 204 -6.00 -9.99 -6.54
CA GLY A 204 -6.80 -10.92 -7.36
C GLY A 204 -8.28 -10.99 -6.94
N ASP A 205 -9.14 -11.48 -7.83
CA ASP A 205 -10.60 -11.61 -7.62
C ASP A 205 -11.02 -12.77 -6.70
N GLY A 206 -10.05 -13.35 -6.00
CA GLY A 206 -10.20 -14.55 -5.20
C GLY A 206 -11.33 -14.55 -4.18
N THR A 207 -11.88 -15.75 -3.93
CA THR A 207 -13.06 -15.92 -3.07
C THR A 207 -12.77 -15.91 -1.57
N SER A 208 -11.50 -15.97 -1.17
CA SER A 208 -11.07 -15.99 0.22
C SER A 208 -10.44 -14.64 0.61
N ASN A 209 -9.54 -14.67 1.60
CA ASN A 209 -8.96 -13.51 2.25
C ASN A 209 -7.61 -13.07 1.66
N GLN A 210 -7.22 -11.84 1.99
CA GLN A 210 -5.90 -11.25 1.72
C GLN A 210 -5.57 -11.08 0.24
N ASN A 211 -6.57 -10.78 -0.58
CA ASN A 211 -6.39 -10.36 -1.97
C ASN A 211 -6.32 -8.82 -2.02
N ARG A 212 -5.27 -8.27 -1.39
CA ARG A 212 -5.04 -6.83 -1.26
C ARG A 212 -4.34 -6.24 -2.48
N GLY A 213 -4.48 -4.93 -2.69
CA GLY A 213 -3.73 -4.23 -3.74
C GLY A 213 -2.24 -4.19 -3.43
N ILE A 214 -1.88 -3.55 -2.32
CA ILE A 214 -0.50 -3.38 -1.86
C ILE A 214 -0.40 -3.78 -0.39
N MET A 215 0.60 -4.61 -0.06
CA MET A 215 0.94 -4.98 1.32
C MET A 215 2.43 -4.76 1.59
N LEU A 216 2.72 -3.97 2.64
CA LEU A 216 4.06 -3.81 3.20
C LEU A 216 4.09 -4.38 4.61
N HIS A 217 4.95 -5.37 4.82
CA HIS A 217 5.10 -6.04 6.11
C HIS A 217 6.14 -5.37 7.00
N ALA A 218 6.24 -5.87 8.23
CA ALA A 218 7.11 -5.28 9.24
C ALA A 218 8.57 -5.29 8.76
N ARG A 219 9.25 -4.16 9.00
CA ARG A 219 10.63 -3.88 8.57
C ARG A 219 10.80 -3.61 7.07
N SER A 220 9.74 -3.71 6.27
CA SER A 220 9.80 -3.26 4.88
C SER A 220 9.84 -1.74 4.81
N THR A 221 10.62 -1.19 3.88
CA THR A 221 10.88 0.26 3.80
C THR A 221 10.75 0.79 2.38
N LEU A 222 10.01 1.89 2.22
CA LEU A 222 10.04 2.73 1.04
C LEU A 222 10.69 4.08 1.40
N SER A 223 11.66 4.54 0.61
CA SER A 223 12.35 5.80 0.90
C SER A 223 12.61 6.66 -0.33
N ALA A 224 12.40 7.97 -0.21
CA ALA A 224 12.91 8.96 -1.14
C ALA A 224 13.89 9.89 -0.43
N THR A 225 15.17 9.80 -0.80
CA THR A 225 16.27 10.45 -0.06
C THR A 225 16.55 11.89 -0.50
N GLY A 226 15.98 12.34 -1.62
CA GLY A 226 16.05 13.71 -2.12
C GLY A 226 14.66 14.32 -2.27
N THR A 227 14.31 14.71 -3.50
CA THR A 227 13.04 15.37 -3.82
C THR A 227 11.95 14.42 -4.33
N GLY A 228 12.25 13.13 -4.50
CA GLY A 228 11.32 12.16 -5.03
C GLY A 228 10.06 12.00 -4.18
N SER A 229 8.89 11.92 -4.84
CA SER A 229 7.62 11.58 -4.19
C SER A 229 7.42 10.06 -4.12
N ILE A 230 6.60 9.60 -3.16
CA ILE A 230 6.17 8.20 -3.07
C ILE A 230 4.65 8.16 -3.22
N SER A 231 4.14 7.43 -4.22
CA SER A 231 2.70 7.24 -4.45
C SER A 231 2.35 5.75 -4.51
N LEU A 232 1.40 5.33 -3.67
CA LEU A 232 0.86 3.97 -3.65
C LEU A 232 -0.61 4.03 -4.07
N TYR A 233 -0.96 3.28 -5.10
CA TYR A 233 -2.32 3.09 -5.58
C TYR A 233 -2.68 1.61 -5.42
N GLY A 234 -3.43 1.29 -4.36
CA GLY A 234 -3.80 -0.09 -4.04
C GLY A 234 -5.30 -0.33 -4.19
N THR A 235 -5.70 -1.36 -4.93
CA THR A 235 -7.08 -1.83 -5.00
C THR A 235 -7.17 -3.30 -4.60
N GLY A 236 -7.93 -3.65 -3.57
CA GLY A 236 -8.28 -5.05 -3.30
C GLY A 236 -9.42 -5.49 -4.22
N ASP A 237 -9.47 -6.77 -4.60
CA ASP A 237 -10.52 -7.26 -5.54
C ASP A 237 -11.19 -8.58 -5.12
N GLY A 238 -10.71 -9.22 -4.05
CA GLY A 238 -11.29 -10.49 -3.59
C GLY A 238 -12.70 -10.35 -2.99
N SER A 239 -13.53 -11.39 -3.11
CA SER A 239 -14.91 -11.40 -2.58
C SER A 239 -15.04 -11.82 -1.10
N GLY A 240 -13.95 -12.29 -0.48
CA GLY A 240 -13.89 -12.68 0.93
C GLY A 240 -13.75 -11.51 1.92
N THR A 241 -12.92 -11.70 2.95
CA THR A 241 -12.59 -10.68 3.97
C THR A 241 -11.15 -10.19 3.80
N ASN A 242 -10.79 -9.06 4.40
CA ASN A 242 -9.39 -8.59 4.43
C ASN A 242 -8.82 -8.28 3.02
N ASN A 243 -9.66 -7.77 2.12
CA ASN A 243 -9.31 -7.44 0.73
C ASN A 243 -9.24 -5.92 0.56
N GLY A 244 -8.40 -5.27 1.39
CA GLY A 244 -8.16 -3.84 1.37
C GLY A 244 -7.25 -3.35 0.23
N GLY A 245 -7.18 -2.03 0.06
CA GLY A 245 -6.38 -1.39 -0.99
C GLY A 245 -4.90 -1.35 -0.66
N VAL A 246 -4.50 -0.48 0.27
CA VAL A 246 -3.12 -0.27 0.73
C VAL A 246 -2.99 -0.64 2.20
N ALA A 247 -2.01 -1.48 2.53
CA ALA A 247 -1.81 -2.01 3.87
C ALA A 247 -0.34 -1.89 4.33
N LEU A 248 -0.13 -1.33 5.52
CA LEU A 248 1.17 -1.18 6.15
C LEU A 248 1.12 -1.86 7.52
N ASP A 249 1.75 -3.02 7.62
CA ASP A 249 1.90 -3.79 8.87
C ASP A 249 3.28 -3.50 9.45
N GLY A 250 3.43 -2.50 10.32
CA GLY A 250 4.74 -2.16 10.91
C GLY A 250 5.81 -1.71 9.89
N ALA A 251 5.40 -1.34 8.69
CA ALA A 251 6.28 -0.87 7.60
C ALA A 251 6.65 0.62 7.76
N ILE A 252 7.67 1.05 7.03
CA ILE A 252 8.17 2.43 7.05
C ILE A 252 8.09 3.03 5.64
N ILE A 253 7.50 4.21 5.52
CA ILE A 253 7.56 5.05 4.33
C ILE A 253 8.13 6.40 4.75
N ASP A 254 9.25 6.81 4.16
CA ASP A 254 9.95 8.04 4.53
C ASP A 254 10.36 8.87 3.31
N THR A 255 10.23 10.19 3.41
CA THR A 255 10.69 11.13 2.38
C THR A 255 11.38 12.33 3.03
N VAL A 256 12.36 12.91 2.35
CA VAL A 256 12.92 14.20 2.78
C VAL A 256 11.93 15.33 2.46
N SER A 257 11.64 15.54 1.18
CA SER A 257 10.83 16.70 0.74
C SER A 257 9.71 16.38 -0.24
N GLY A 258 9.72 15.19 -0.84
CA GLY A 258 8.65 14.76 -1.74
C GLY A 258 7.36 14.41 -1.00
N ARG A 259 6.23 14.55 -1.69
CA ARG A 259 4.92 14.14 -1.20
C ARG A 259 4.85 12.63 -0.99
N ILE A 260 4.15 12.19 0.05
CA ILE A 260 3.69 10.81 0.19
C ILE A 260 2.18 10.77 -0.09
N LEU A 261 1.75 9.91 -1.00
CA LEU A 261 0.35 9.63 -1.30
C LEU A 261 0.07 8.13 -1.09
N LEU A 262 -0.88 7.82 -0.21
CA LEU A 262 -1.47 6.48 -0.10
C LEU A 262 -2.92 6.57 -0.57
N ASN A 263 -3.22 6.04 -1.75
CA ASN A 263 -4.56 5.97 -2.29
C ASN A 263 -5.01 4.50 -2.36
N GLY A 264 -6.07 4.17 -1.62
CA GLY A 264 -6.49 2.81 -1.39
C GLY A 264 -7.99 2.60 -1.59
N GLY A 265 -8.34 1.63 -2.43
CA GLY A 265 -9.69 1.11 -2.61
C GLY A 265 -9.84 -0.30 -2.04
N GLY A 266 -10.74 -0.49 -1.08
CA GLY A 266 -11.14 -1.84 -0.67
C GLY A 266 -11.86 -2.60 -1.78
N SER A 267 -12.06 -3.90 -1.62
CA SER A 267 -12.79 -4.70 -2.61
C SER A 267 -14.27 -4.31 -2.72
N GLN A 268 -14.74 -4.14 -3.96
CA GLN A 268 -16.16 -3.94 -4.32
C GLN A 268 -17.03 -5.16 -4.02
N ASN A 269 -16.41 -6.35 -4.06
CA ASN A 269 -17.09 -7.62 -3.81
C ASN A 269 -16.82 -8.16 -2.40
N GLY A 270 -15.95 -7.49 -1.64
CA GLY A 270 -15.54 -7.92 -0.31
C GLY A 270 -16.67 -7.85 0.73
N THR A 271 -16.47 -8.55 1.83
CA THR A 271 -17.41 -8.58 2.96
C THR A 271 -16.95 -7.70 4.12
N HIS A 272 -15.96 -8.14 4.91
CA HIS A 272 -15.49 -7.45 6.12
C HIS A 272 -14.02 -7.06 6.00
N TYR A 273 -13.61 -6.00 6.70
CA TYR A 273 -12.22 -5.56 6.76
C TYR A 273 -11.63 -5.25 5.37
N ASN A 274 -12.37 -4.49 4.57
CA ASN A 274 -11.90 -4.06 3.24
C ASN A 274 -11.44 -2.61 3.30
N GLU A 275 -10.54 -2.29 4.23
CA GLU A 275 -10.03 -0.95 4.40
C GLU A 275 -9.44 -0.40 3.10
N GLY A 276 -9.71 0.87 2.79
CA GLY A 276 -9.05 1.54 1.67
C GLY A 276 -7.55 1.65 1.96
N VAL A 277 -7.22 2.37 3.03
CA VAL A 277 -5.86 2.53 3.56
C VAL A 277 -5.82 2.03 5.01
N ASP A 278 -4.87 1.15 5.32
CA ASP A 278 -4.77 0.46 6.61
C ASP A 278 -3.33 0.49 7.15
N LEU A 279 -3.10 1.26 8.22
CA LEU A 279 -1.81 1.36 8.89
C LEU A 279 -1.93 0.72 10.28
N PHE A 280 -1.15 -0.31 10.56
CA PHE A 280 -1.24 -1.04 11.82
C PHE A 280 0.11 -1.57 12.32
N HIS A 281 0.13 -2.08 13.56
CA HIS A 281 1.30 -2.63 14.24
C HIS A 281 2.56 -1.75 14.23
N GLY A 282 2.42 -0.43 14.37
CA GLY A 282 3.57 0.48 14.46
C GLY A 282 4.08 0.96 13.12
N ALA A 283 3.24 0.93 12.07
CA ALA A 283 3.57 1.52 10.78
C ALA A 283 3.93 3.01 10.92
N LYS A 284 4.84 3.48 10.07
CA LYS A 284 5.33 4.86 10.06
C LYS A 284 5.27 5.43 8.65
N VAL A 285 4.60 6.57 8.52
CA VAL A 285 4.58 7.38 7.30
C VAL A 285 5.11 8.77 7.66
N THR A 286 6.30 9.09 7.17
CA THR A 286 7.04 10.28 7.60
C THR A 286 7.58 11.11 6.44
N SER A 287 7.52 12.44 6.58
CA SER A 287 8.19 13.38 5.67
C SER A 287 8.86 14.50 6.44
N ALA A 288 10.00 15.04 5.99
CA ALA A 288 10.56 16.23 6.63
C ALA A 288 9.76 17.48 6.23
N SER A 289 9.59 17.72 4.93
CA SER A 289 8.88 18.89 4.42
C SER A 289 7.79 18.59 3.40
N GLY A 290 7.71 17.36 2.90
CA GLY A 290 6.64 16.97 2.00
C GLY A 290 5.30 16.80 2.72
N ASP A 291 4.23 16.96 1.95
CA ASP A 291 2.88 16.68 2.41
C ASP A 291 2.64 15.17 2.47
N ILE A 292 1.79 14.74 3.39
CA ILE A 292 1.31 13.36 3.47
C ILE A 292 -0.19 13.35 3.19
N VAL A 293 -0.61 12.56 2.20
CA VAL A 293 -2.00 12.42 1.83
C VAL A 293 -2.42 10.95 1.91
N LEU A 294 -3.46 10.68 2.71
CA LEU A 294 -4.07 9.37 2.85
C LEU A 294 -5.50 9.42 2.32
N GLU A 295 -5.77 8.71 1.24
CA GLU A 295 -7.08 8.65 0.57
C GLU A 295 -7.56 7.21 0.57
N GLY A 296 -8.58 6.91 1.38
CA GLY A 296 -9.09 5.56 1.52
C GLY A 296 -10.58 5.48 1.27
N THR A 297 -11.01 4.57 0.41
CA THR A 297 -12.43 4.25 0.20
C THR A 297 -12.64 2.75 0.37
N SER A 298 -13.62 2.37 1.19
CA SER A 298 -14.06 0.97 1.29
C SER A 298 -15.34 0.73 0.50
N TYR A 299 -15.53 -0.51 0.03
CA TYR A 299 -16.71 -0.91 -0.73
C TYR A 299 -17.37 -2.21 -0.20
N GLY A 300 -16.81 -2.80 0.87
CA GLY A 300 -17.28 -4.10 1.37
C GLY A 300 -18.70 -4.07 1.93
N ARG A 301 -19.44 -5.18 1.81
CA ARG A 301 -20.88 -5.25 2.19
C ARG A 301 -21.16 -5.54 3.67
N GLY A 302 -20.14 -5.95 4.42
CA GLY A 302 -20.20 -6.41 5.81
C GLY A 302 -19.89 -5.32 6.85
N ARG A 303 -19.06 -5.65 7.84
CA ARG A 303 -18.60 -4.75 8.94
C ARG A 303 -17.14 -4.36 8.77
N TYR A 304 -16.72 -3.31 9.48
CA TYR A 304 -15.32 -2.90 9.57
C TYR A 304 -14.76 -2.49 8.20
N ASN A 305 -15.61 -1.92 7.35
CA ASN A 305 -15.24 -1.45 6.02
C ASN A 305 -14.95 0.03 6.09
N ARG A 306 -13.69 0.36 6.44
CA ARG A 306 -13.27 1.73 6.74
C ARG A 306 -12.57 2.37 5.55
N GLY A 307 -12.76 3.67 5.36
CA GLY A 307 -11.96 4.40 4.37
C GLY A 307 -10.48 4.35 4.74
N VAL A 308 -10.14 4.99 5.85
CA VAL A 308 -8.78 5.02 6.40
C VAL A 308 -8.76 4.50 7.84
N MET A 309 -7.89 3.54 8.12
CA MET A 309 -7.57 3.05 9.46
C MET A 309 -6.11 3.37 9.80
N VAL A 310 -5.89 4.00 10.96
CA VAL A 310 -4.55 4.18 11.53
C VAL A 310 -4.57 3.66 12.96
N GLN A 311 -4.02 2.45 13.16
CA GLN A 311 -3.97 1.75 14.44
C GLN A 311 -2.55 1.67 14.99
N SER A 312 -2.32 2.16 16.20
CA SER A 312 -1.02 2.06 16.90
C SER A 312 0.16 2.49 16.01
N SER A 313 -0.06 3.51 15.17
CA SER A 313 0.84 3.88 14.07
C SER A 313 1.11 5.38 14.06
N THR A 314 2.10 5.81 13.27
CA THR A 314 2.53 7.21 13.20
C THR A 314 2.43 7.76 11.78
N VAL A 315 1.78 8.92 11.63
CA VAL A 315 1.78 9.73 10.41
C VAL A 315 2.32 11.10 10.78
N LYS A 316 3.45 11.53 10.21
CA LYS A 316 4.11 12.75 10.67
C LYS A 316 4.86 13.49 9.57
N THR A 317 4.69 14.81 9.54
CA THR A 317 5.57 15.72 8.80
C THR A 317 6.13 16.81 9.71
N THR A 318 7.32 17.34 9.41
CA THR A 318 7.93 18.41 10.23
C THR A 318 7.47 19.80 9.80
N SER A 319 7.15 20.00 8.52
CA SER A 319 6.67 21.29 8.00
C SER A 319 5.55 21.19 6.95
N GLY A 320 5.32 20.01 6.35
CA GLY A 320 4.25 19.80 5.38
C GLY A 320 2.86 19.71 6.00
N LEU A 321 1.86 19.57 5.15
CA LEU A 321 0.48 19.28 5.50
C LEU A 321 0.27 17.78 5.73
N ILE A 322 -0.77 17.43 6.47
CA ILE A 322 -1.32 16.07 6.46
C ILE A 322 -2.79 16.16 6.12
N ASP A 323 -3.18 15.53 5.01
CA ASP A 323 -4.57 15.40 4.60
C ASP A 323 -4.99 13.93 4.65
N ILE A 324 -5.99 13.61 5.45
CA ILE A 324 -6.57 12.27 5.51
C ILE A 324 -8.02 12.36 5.08
N THR A 325 -8.36 11.70 3.98
CA THR A 325 -9.72 11.54 3.50
C THR A 325 -10.12 10.07 3.54
N GLY A 326 -11.20 9.76 4.24
CA GLY A 326 -11.67 8.39 4.40
C GLY A 326 -13.16 8.27 4.15
N THR A 327 -13.55 7.34 3.27
CA THR A 327 -14.94 7.00 2.97
C THR A 327 -15.22 5.55 3.33
N GLY A 328 -16.08 5.33 4.32
CA GLY A 328 -16.60 4.01 4.69
C GLY A 328 -17.52 3.46 3.59
N SER A 329 -17.83 2.17 3.66
CA SER A 329 -18.59 1.54 2.58
C SER A 329 -20.05 1.97 2.50
N ALA A 330 -20.43 2.58 1.37
CA ALA A 330 -21.82 2.87 0.98
C ALA A 330 -22.59 1.62 0.50
N SER A 331 -21.99 0.43 0.55
CA SER A 331 -22.66 -0.84 0.26
C SER A 331 -22.79 -1.72 1.50
N ALA A 332 -22.36 -1.22 2.65
CA ALA A 332 -22.39 -1.97 3.89
C ALA A 332 -23.81 -2.11 4.45
N THR A 333 -24.08 -3.28 5.04
CA THR A 333 -25.38 -3.61 5.64
C THR A 333 -25.32 -3.77 7.15
N LEU A 334 -24.11 -3.70 7.74
CA LEU A 334 -23.83 -3.96 9.14
C LEU A 334 -23.07 -2.78 9.79
N ASN A 335 -22.53 -2.97 11.00
CA ASN A 335 -21.91 -1.91 11.82
C ASN A 335 -20.45 -1.61 11.47
N TYR A 336 -19.94 -0.51 12.03
CA TYR A 336 -18.51 -0.13 12.05
C TYR A 336 -17.93 0.11 10.66
N ASN A 337 -18.63 0.86 9.81
CA ASN A 337 -18.10 1.30 8.51
C ASN A 337 -17.72 2.77 8.65
N GLN A 338 -16.56 3.04 9.24
CA GLN A 338 -16.11 4.41 9.47
C GLN A 338 -15.48 5.05 8.24
N GLY A 339 -15.57 6.37 8.10
CA GLY A 339 -14.75 7.09 7.13
C GLY A 339 -13.28 7.02 7.53
N ILE A 340 -12.96 7.60 8.69
CA ILE A 340 -11.62 7.58 9.28
C ILE A 340 -11.71 6.98 10.69
N MET A 341 -10.79 6.08 11.02
CA MET A 341 -10.60 5.59 12.38
C MET A 341 -9.13 5.67 12.80
N LEU A 342 -8.87 6.46 13.84
CA LEU A 342 -7.57 6.58 14.49
C LEU A 342 -7.64 5.92 15.87
N GLN A 343 -6.81 4.90 16.12
CA GLN A 343 -6.81 4.15 17.37
C GLN A 343 -5.39 3.99 17.92
N GLY A 344 -5.07 4.60 19.06
CA GLY A 344 -3.74 4.46 19.66
C GLY A 344 -2.62 5.12 18.86
N SER A 345 -2.95 6.05 17.97
CA SER A 345 -2.05 6.54 16.92
C SER A 345 -1.54 7.95 17.18
N THR A 346 -0.45 8.32 16.53
CA THR A 346 0.09 9.68 16.51
C THR A 346 0.01 10.26 15.10
N VAL A 347 -0.70 11.37 14.93
CA VAL A 347 -0.77 12.11 13.67
C VAL A 347 -0.29 13.54 13.93
N SER A 348 0.81 13.96 13.30
CA SER A 348 1.47 15.23 13.60
C SER A 348 1.88 15.95 12.32
N ALA A 349 1.12 16.98 11.93
CA ALA A 349 1.46 17.85 10.81
C ALA A 349 2.29 19.04 11.30
N GLY A 350 3.34 19.39 10.55
CA GLY A 350 4.07 20.65 10.75
C GLY A 350 3.27 21.85 10.27
N GLY A 351 2.44 21.66 9.25
CA GLY A 351 1.42 22.59 8.77
C GLY A 351 0.02 22.22 9.26
N LEU A 352 -0.98 22.39 8.40
CA LEU A 352 -2.37 22.05 8.70
C LEU A 352 -2.54 20.53 8.80
N LEU A 353 -3.35 20.09 9.76
CA LEU A 353 -3.85 18.71 9.81
C LEU A 353 -5.32 18.69 9.41
N THR A 354 -5.62 18.11 8.24
CA THR A 354 -6.98 17.98 7.70
C THR A 354 -7.46 16.54 7.83
N LEU A 355 -8.65 16.34 8.40
CA LEU A 355 -9.32 15.04 8.48
C LEU A 355 -10.72 15.14 7.90
N LEU A 356 -10.97 14.48 6.77
CA LEU A 356 -12.28 14.46 6.11
C LEU A 356 -12.84 13.03 6.08
N GLY A 357 -13.75 12.73 7.01
CA GLY A 357 -14.30 11.39 7.20
C GLY A 357 -15.77 11.29 6.80
N PHE A 358 -16.10 10.38 5.90
CA PHE A 358 -17.46 9.99 5.53
C PHE A 358 -17.75 8.56 6.01
N GLY A 359 -18.63 8.41 6.99
CA GLY A 359 -19.09 7.10 7.46
C GLY A 359 -19.83 6.38 6.34
N GLY A 360 -19.78 5.06 6.34
CA GLY A 360 -20.50 4.22 5.39
C GLY A 360 -21.95 3.98 5.79
N ASP A 361 -22.62 3.19 4.96
CA ASP A 361 -23.97 2.68 5.21
C ASP A 361 -23.95 1.59 6.32
N GLY A 362 -25.15 1.12 6.67
CA GLY A 362 -25.37 0.07 7.66
C GLY A 362 -26.18 0.55 8.85
N THR A 363 -25.93 -0.03 10.03
CA THR A 363 -26.78 0.17 11.20
C THR A 363 -26.15 1.06 12.29
N SER A 364 -25.08 0.63 12.95
CA SER A 364 -24.51 1.33 14.12
C SER A 364 -23.01 1.56 14.00
N TYR A 365 -22.51 2.59 14.69
CA TYR A 365 -21.08 2.93 14.77
C TYR A 365 -20.45 3.28 13.42
N ASN A 366 -21.23 3.82 12.50
CA ASN A 366 -20.78 4.25 11.17
C ASN A 366 -20.32 5.71 11.21
N HIS A 367 -19.24 5.95 11.95
CA HIS A 367 -18.74 7.31 12.17
C HIS A 367 -18.13 7.94 10.92
N GLY A 368 -18.28 9.25 10.76
CA GLY A 368 -17.46 10.00 9.80
C GLY A 368 -15.99 9.92 10.17
N LEU A 369 -15.68 10.45 11.35
CA LEU A 369 -14.36 10.48 11.95
C LEU A 369 -14.41 9.92 13.37
N GLN A 370 -13.64 8.86 13.63
CA GLN A 370 -13.47 8.27 14.95
C GLN A 370 -12.02 8.42 15.41
N ILE A 371 -11.82 9.03 16.58
CA ILE A 371 -10.53 9.24 17.23
C ILE A 371 -10.57 8.61 18.62
N HIS A 372 -9.68 7.66 18.86
CA HIS A 372 -9.62 6.90 20.10
C HIS A 372 -8.18 6.76 20.61
N SER A 373 -7.91 7.15 21.86
CA SER A 373 -6.58 7.04 22.48
C SER A 373 -5.44 7.55 21.60
N SER A 374 -5.69 8.62 20.84
CA SER A 374 -4.75 9.10 19.81
C SER A 374 -4.26 10.51 20.10
N LYS A 375 -3.08 10.86 19.58
CA LYS A 375 -2.49 12.20 19.68
C LYS A 375 -2.45 12.84 18.30
N LEU A 376 -3.18 13.94 18.14
CA LEU A 376 -3.26 14.70 16.91
C LEU A 376 -2.67 16.09 17.13
N THR A 377 -1.79 16.52 16.23
CA THR A 377 -1.16 17.84 16.28
C THR A 377 -1.13 18.45 14.89
N GLY A 378 -1.62 19.69 14.76
CA GLY A 378 -1.46 20.51 13.57
C GLY A 378 -0.67 21.76 13.91
N GLY A 379 0.46 21.94 13.25
CA GLY A 379 1.31 23.12 13.46
C GLY A 379 0.66 24.42 13.02
N ALA A 380 -0.16 24.38 11.96
CA ALA A 380 -0.93 25.52 11.42
C ALA A 380 -2.45 25.41 11.65
N GLY A 381 -2.89 24.51 12.53
CA GLY A 381 -4.29 24.35 12.92
C GLY A 381 -4.82 22.95 12.67
N LEU A 382 -6.07 22.73 13.05
CA LEU A 382 -6.83 21.50 12.82
C LEU A 382 -8.05 21.81 11.96
N ASP A 383 -8.29 21.05 10.90
CA ASP A 383 -9.52 21.14 10.10
C ASP A 383 -10.15 19.76 9.95
N PHE A 384 -11.08 19.44 10.86
CA PHE A 384 -11.71 18.14 10.94
C PHE A 384 -13.16 18.26 10.51
N THR A 385 -13.56 17.42 9.55
CA THR A 385 -14.95 17.26 9.16
C THR A 385 -15.30 15.79 9.19
N GLY A 386 -16.31 15.44 9.98
CA GLY A 386 -16.85 14.09 10.04
C GLY A 386 -18.33 14.07 9.69
N THR A 387 -18.72 13.29 8.69
CA THR A 387 -20.12 13.05 8.33
C THR A 387 -20.45 11.58 8.49
N ALA A 388 -21.35 11.23 9.40
CA ALA A 388 -21.93 9.88 9.41
C ALA A 388 -23.05 9.82 8.36
N LEU A 389 -23.00 8.85 7.44
CA LEU A 389 -24.07 8.71 6.45
C LEU A 389 -25.39 8.29 7.11
N GLY A 390 -26.49 8.81 6.55
CA GLY A 390 -27.84 8.78 7.08
C GLY A 390 -28.56 7.43 7.00
N GLY A 391 -27.90 6.33 7.38
CA GLY A 391 -28.56 5.04 7.57
C GLY A 391 -29.80 5.23 8.44
N THR A 392 -30.98 4.83 7.94
CA THR A 392 -32.27 5.12 8.58
C THR A 392 -32.55 4.28 9.83
N SER A 393 -31.59 3.46 10.27
CA SER A 393 -31.74 2.55 11.41
C SER A 393 -30.42 2.42 12.18
N GLY A 394 -30.50 2.29 13.50
CA GLY A 394 -29.36 2.04 14.38
C GLY A 394 -28.95 3.24 15.25
N SER A 395 -27.78 3.12 15.85
CA SER A 395 -27.35 3.94 16.99
C SER A 395 -25.85 4.24 16.94
N TRP A 396 -25.41 5.31 17.59
CA TRP A 396 -24.01 5.71 17.64
C TRP A 396 -23.39 6.06 16.27
N ASN A 397 -24.16 6.62 15.36
CA ASN A 397 -23.67 7.13 14.09
C ASN A 397 -23.30 8.61 14.25
N CYS A 398 -22.06 8.87 14.68
CA CYS A 398 -21.57 10.23 14.93
C CYS A 398 -20.78 10.79 13.76
N GLY A 399 -20.96 12.07 13.44
CA GLY A 399 -20.09 12.77 12.49
C GLY A 399 -18.64 12.71 12.94
N VAL A 400 -18.37 13.29 14.12
CA VAL A 400 -17.08 13.19 14.81
C VAL A 400 -17.28 12.51 16.16
N TYR A 401 -16.51 11.45 16.42
CA TYR A 401 -16.47 10.72 17.69
C TYR A 401 -15.06 10.73 18.26
N VAL A 402 -14.86 11.48 19.35
CA VAL A 402 -13.60 11.59 20.07
C VAL A 402 -13.72 10.89 21.42
N SER A 403 -12.82 9.95 21.69
CA SER A 403 -12.93 9.10 22.87
C SER A 403 -11.58 8.81 23.51
N THR A 404 -11.65 8.48 24.81
CA THR A 404 -10.63 7.94 25.69
C THR A 404 -9.23 8.49 25.48
N ARG A 405 -8.71 9.31 26.40
CA ARG A 405 -7.32 9.78 26.44
C ARG A 405 -6.80 10.28 25.08
N THR A 406 -7.64 11.03 24.36
CA THR A 406 -7.26 11.66 23.09
C THR A 406 -6.69 13.05 23.35
N PHE A 407 -5.68 13.45 22.59
CA PHE A 407 -5.05 14.76 22.67
C PHE A 407 -5.18 15.47 21.32
N LEU A 408 -5.85 16.62 21.30
CA LEU A 408 -5.99 17.48 20.13
C LEU A 408 -5.20 18.77 20.37
N THR A 409 -4.26 19.09 19.49
CA THR A 409 -3.38 20.25 19.65
C THR A 409 -3.25 21.04 18.35
N GLY A 410 -3.79 22.26 18.32
CA GLY A 410 -3.54 23.24 17.26
C GLY A 410 -2.48 24.25 17.70
N LEU A 411 -1.26 24.21 17.16
CA LEU A 411 -0.19 25.06 17.71
C LEU A 411 -0.33 26.53 17.30
N SER A 412 -0.84 26.78 16.09
CA SER A 412 -1.13 28.11 15.54
C SER A 412 -2.26 27.99 14.50
N GLY A 413 -2.75 29.11 13.98
CA GLY A 413 -3.86 29.10 13.01
C GLY A 413 -5.23 28.88 13.66
N SER A 414 -6.25 28.70 12.82
CA SER A 414 -7.61 28.39 13.27
C SER A 414 -7.79 26.89 13.45
N ASN A 415 -8.64 26.50 14.38
CA ASN A 415 -9.12 25.13 14.47
C ASN A 415 -10.60 25.10 14.09
N SER A 416 -11.00 24.02 13.45
CA SER A 416 -12.37 23.75 13.02
C SER A 416 -12.64 22.27 13.16
N ILE A 417 -13.71 21.92 13.87
CA ILE A 417 -14.17 20.54 14.04
C ILE A 417 -15.67 20.53 13.73
N THR A 418 -16.01 20.10 12.52
CA THR A 418 -17.39 20.02 12.03
C THR A 418 -17.87 18.57 12.06
N GLY A 419 -19.06 18.34 12.62
CA GLY A 419 -19.65 17.01 12.73
C GLY A 419 -21.10 16.98 12.27
N ILE A 420 -21.41 16.10 11.33
CA ILE A 420 -22.76 15.84 10.85
C ILE A 420 -23.18 14.43 11.26
N GLY A 421 -24.18 14.33 12.14
CA GLY A 421 -24.67 13.07 12.67
C GLY A 421 -25.48 12.27 11.66
N GLY A 422 -25.46 10.94 11.78
CA GLY A 422 -26.27 10.05 10.97
C GLY A 422 -27.74 10.01 11.43
N GLY A 423 -28.61 9.40 10.62
CA GLY A 423 -29.98 9.07 11.04
C GLY A 423 -30.01 7.92 12.07
N GLY A 424 -31.18 7.69 12.68
CA GLY A 424 -31.43 6.48 13.48
C GLY A 424 -32.26 6.73 14.75
N VAL A 425 -32.11 5.85 15.74
CA VAL A 425 -33.03 5.78 16.90
C VAL A 425 -32.42 6.14 18.25
N ASP A 426 -31.09 6.18 18.39
CA ASP A 426 -30.43 6.49 19.68
C ASP A 426 -28.98 6.96 19.49
N LYS A 427 -28.55 8.01 20.22
CA LYS A 427 -27.16 8.48 20.35
C LYS A 427 -26.43 8.76 19.02
N ASN A 428 -27.13 9.35 18.07
CA ASN A 428 -26.52 9.85 16.84
C ASN A 428 -26.21 11.34 17.02
N HIS A 429 -24.93 11.69 17.00
CA HIS A 429 -24.47 13.04 17.32
C HIS A 429 -23.76 13.67 16.13
N GLY A 430 -23.83 14.99 15.98
CA GLY A 430 -22.91 15.71 15.12
C GLY A 430 -21.49 15.47 15.61
N ILE A 431 -21.26 15.82 16.88
CA ILE A 431 -19.99 15.65 17.58
C ILE A 431 -20.24 14.98 18.92
N TYR A 432 -19.42 13.98 19.26
CA TYR A 432 -19.40 13.37 20.58
C TYR A 432 -17.98 13.29 21.12
N GLY A 433 -17.77 13.76 22.35
CA GLY A 433 -16.50 13.73 23.07
C GLY A 433 -16.61 13.02 24.42
N THR A 434 -15.55 12.38 24.90
CA THR A 434 -15.46 11.90 26.29
C THR A 434 -14.66 12.86 27.17
N SER A 435 -14.99 12.89 28.46
CA SER A 435 -14.42 13.82 29.44
C SER A 435 -12.92 13.65 29.73
N ASP A 436 -12.28 12.63 29.18
CA ASP A 436 -10.84 12.41 29.29
C ASP A 436 -10.08 12.81 28.01
N THR A 437 -10.72 13.57 27.12
CA THR A 437 -10.07 14.23 25.98
C THR A 437 -9.37 15.51 26.45
N THR A 438 -8.12 15.70 26.04
CA THR A 438 -7.35 16.92 26.30
C THR A 438 -7.32 17.79 25.05
N LEU A 439 -7.75 19.04 25.19
CA LEU A 439 -7.68 20.07 24.16
C LEU A 439 -6.53 21.03 24.48
N THR A 440 -5.78 21.46 23.47
CA THR A 440 -4.73 22.47 23.63
C THR A 440 -4.82 23.46 22.47
N ASN A 441 -5.11 24.71 22.79
CA ASN A 441 -5.43 25.79 21.83
C ASN A 441 -6.56 25.41 20.86
N VAL A 442 -7.51 24.59 21.30
CA VAL A 442 -8.77 24.29 20.61
C VAL A 442 -9.88 24.73 21.55
N GLU A 443 -10.76 25.60 21.09
CA GLU A 443 -11.82 26.21 21.88
C GLU A 443 -13.17 25.53 21.61
N ILE A 444 -14.12 25.66 22.53
CA ILE A 444 -15.48 25.12 22.33
C ILE A 444 -16.15 25.73 21.09
N GLY A 445 -15.84 26.99 20.76
CA GLY A 445 -16.34 27.67 19.57
C GLY A 445 -15.84 27.11 18.23
N ASP A 446 -14.81 26.25 18.26
CA ASP A 446 -14.27 25.58 17.07
C ASP A 446 -15.12 24.36 16.66
N PHE A 447 -16.11 23.96 17.47
CA PHE A 447 -16.96 22.80 17.24
C PHE A 447 -18.30 23.21 16.60
N ASP A 448 -18.61 22.67 15.43
CA ASP A 448 -19.89 22.86 14.74
C ASP A 448 -20.57 21.50 14.49
N GLY A 449 -21.52 21.16 15.37
CA GLY A 449 -22.33 19.95 15.30
C GLY A 449 -23.69 20.21 14.65
N THR A 450 -24.11 19.35 13.74
CA THR A 450 -25.47 19.36 13.19
C THR A 450 -26.18 18.01 13.39
N LEU A 451 -27.46 18.08 13.75
CA LEU A 451 -28.31 16.97 14.22
C LEU A 451 -28.25 15.71 13.34
N GLY A 452 -28.16 14.55 13.99
CA GLY A 452 -28.63 13.28 13.44
C GLY A 452 -30.15 13.17 13.55
N ALA A 453 -30.83 12.70 12.50
CA ALA A 453 -32.30 12.61 12.47
C ALA A 453 -32.84 11.56 13.47
N GLY A 454 -33.44 12.01 14.59
CA GLY A 454 -34.20 11.15 15.51
C GLY A 454 -34.52 11.78 16.88
N PRO A 455 -35.57 11.33 17.59
CA PRO A 455 -35.78 11.71 18.99
C PRO A 455 -34.64 11.13 19.84
N ASN A 456 -33.97 11.97 20.65
CA ASN A 456 -32.76 11.67 21.47
C ASN A 456 -31.39 11.90 20.79
N SER A 457 -31.30 12.71 19.73
CA SER A 457 -30.02 13.29 19.29
C SER A 457 -29.72 14.56 20.08
N ASP A 458 -29.21 14.41 21.31
CA ASP A 458 -28.64 15.54 22.03
C ASP A 458 -27.28 15.83 21.40
N ASP A 459 -27.19 16.91 20.61
CA ASP A 459 -25.91 17.41 20.13
C ASP A 459 -25.17 18.01 21.33
N GLU A 460 -24.29 17.22 21.95
CA GLU A 460 -23.46 17.65 23.08
C GLU A 460 -22.24 18.42 22.60
N THR A 461 -22.48 19.46 21.78
CA THR A 461 -21.45 20.44 21.41
C THR A 461 -20.99 21.17 22.67
N GLY A 462 -19.79 20.85 23.14
CA GLY A 462 -19.09 21.61 24.18
C GLY A 462 -19.43 21.29 25.65
N SER A 463 -20.41 20.45 25.98
CA SER A 463 -20.74 20.10 27.38
C SER A 463 -19.83 19.02 28.00
N LEU A 464 -19.13 18.23 27.17
CA LEU A 464 -18.37 17.04 27.61
C LEU A 464 -16.84 17.20 27.62
N PHE A 465 -16.30 18.29 27.07
CA PHE A 465 -14.87 18.57 27.16
C PHE A 465 -14.59 19.36 28.44
N PRO A 466 -13.87 18.81 29.44
CA PRO A 466 -13.46 19.62 30.58
C PRO A 466 -12.52 20.72 30.10
N LEU A 467 -12.87 21.97 30.41
CA LEU A 467 -11.99 23.12 30.31
C LEU A 467 -10.86 23.06 31.35
#